data_AF-A0A1M6HXW4-F1
#
_entry.id   AF-A0A1M6HXW4-F1
#
_cell.length_a   1.000
_cell.length_b   1.000
_cell.length_c   1.000
_cell.angle_alpha   90.00
_cell.angle_beta   90.00
_cell.angle_gamma   90.00
#
_symmetry.space_group_name_H-M   'P 1'
#
loop_
_entity.id
_entity.type
_entity.pdbx_description
1 polymer ?
#
loop_
_entity_poly.entity_id
_entity_poly.type
_entity_poly.pdbx_seq_one_letter_code
_entity_poly.pdbx_strand_id
1 'polypeptide(L)'
;MTYLPYMTRAQWANNNLGKQTSWTAADGRRWYTECDTAATGRGACRSFTWTTVFAATAKPGGGYTFSQENKWVFNNVVMFRDR
;
A
#
# COMPACT_ATOMS: atom_id res chain seq x y z
N MET A 1 -8.36 0.43 -1.55
CA MET A 1 -9.21 -0.78 -1.56
C MET A 1 -9.01 -1.54 -0.25
N THR A 2 -10.05 -2.10 0.36
CA THR A 2 -9.94 -2.82 1.65
C THR A 2 -10.53 -4.21 1.51
N TYR A 3 -9.76 -5.24 1.86
CA TYR A 3 -10.28 -6.61 1.97
C TYR A 3 -11.00 -6.76 3.30
N LEU A 4 -12.28 -7.13 3.25
CA LEU A 4 -13.12 -7.31 4.44
C LEU A 4 -12.63 -8.49 5.31
N PRO A 5 -12.86 -8.45 6.63
CA PRO A 5 -12.34 -9.43 7.60
C PRO A 5 -13.14 -10.73 7.59
N TYR A 6 -13.16 -11.42 6.45
CA TYR A 6 -13.76 -12.75 6.33
C TYR A 6 -12.76 -13.88 6.62
N MET A 7 -11.47 -13.63 6.38
CA MET A 7 -10.38 -14.58 6.57
C MET A 7 -9.53 -14.20 7.79
N THR A 8 -9.13 -15.22 8.54
CA THR A 8 -8.17 -15.09 9.65
C THR A 8 -6.77 -14.80 9.12
N ARG A 9 -5.88 -14.32 10.00
CA ARG A 9 -4.46 -14.12 9.67
C ARG A 9 -3.79 -15.39 9.14
N ALA A 10 -4.13 -16.54 9.70
CA ALA A 10 -3.55 -17.82 9.29
C ALA A 10 -3.90 -18.15 7.83
N GLN A 11 -5.12 -17.85 7.39
CA GLN A 11 -5.56 -18.06 6.01
C GLN A 11 -4.82 -17.15 5.02
N TRP A 12 -4.30 -16.00 5.47
CA TRP A 12 -3.52 -15.06 4.66
C TRP A 12 -2.01 -15.34 4.64
N ALA A 13 -1.49 -16.31 5.39
CA ALA A 13 -0.04 -16.48 5.61
C ALA A 13 0.79 -16.66 4.33
N ASN A 14 0.18 -17.21 3.27
CA ASN A 14 0.83 -17.44 1.98
C ASN A 14 0.67 -16.28 0.99
N ASN A 15 -0.07 -15.22 1.35
CA ASN A 15 -0.26 -14.04 0.51
C ASN A 15 0.52 -12.84 1.10
N ASN A 16 1.40 -12.25 0.29
CA ASN A 16 2.26 -11.13 0.69
C ASN A 16 1.49 -9.85 1.08
N LEU A 17 0.22 -9.73 0.72
CA LEU A 17 -0.64 -8.63 1.19
C LEU A 17 -1.07 -8.79 2.67
N GLY A 18 -0.95 -10.00 3.23
CA GLY A 18 -1.37 -10.33 4.59
C GLY A 18 -0.23 -10.63 5.56
N LYS A 19 1.02 -10.29 5.19
CA LYS A 19 2.18 -10.43 6.08
C LYS A 19 3.19 -9.31 5.83
N GLN A 20 3.98 -8.99 6.84
CA GLN A 20 5.03 -7.99 6.73
C GLN A 20 6.14 -8.50 5.80
N THR A 21 6.28 -7.90 4.63
CA THR A 21 7.25 -8.33 3.61
C THR A 21 7.38 -7.29 2.49
N SER A 22 8.49 -7.33 1.75
CA SER A 22 8.71 -6.57 0.51
C SER A 22 8.97 -7.55 -0.62
N TRP A 23 8.42 -7.30 -1.81
CA TRP A 23 8.64 -8.16 -2.97
C TRP A 23 8.49 -7.42 -4.28
N THR A 24 9.04 -8.00 -5.35
CA THR A 24 8.71 -7.63 -6.73
C THR A 24 7.71 -8.67 -7.24
N ALA A 25 6.54 -8.21 -7.68
CA ALA A 25 5.52 -9.07 -8.26
C ALA A 25 5.94 -9.54 -9.66
N ALA A 26 5.28 -10.59 -10.18
CA ALA A 26 5.57 -11.14 -11.51
C ALA A 26 5.38 -10.11 -12.64
N ASP A 27 4.56 -9.08 -12.42
CA ASP A 27 4.35 -7.95 -13.32
C ASP A 27 5.42 -6.83 -13.18
N GLY A 28 6.47 -7.06 -12.38
CA GLY A 28 7.56 -6.12 -12.16
C GLY A 28 7.29 -5.02 -11.14
N ARG A 29 6.07 -4.92 -10.58
CA ARG A 29 5.77 -3.92 -9.55
C ARG A 29 6.48 -4.25 -8.26
N ARG A 30 7.09 -3.25 -7.64
CA ARG A 30 7.67 -3.36 -6.30
C ARG A 30 6.60 -3.06 -5.25
N TRP A 31 6.55 -3.90 -4.23
CA TRP A 31 5.59 -3.85 -3.14
C TRP A 31 6.28 -3.88 -1.78
N TYR A 32 5.63 -3.28 -0.80
CA TYR A 32 5.92 -3.44 0.62
C TYR A 32 4.61 -3.54 1.40
N THR A 33 4.54 -4.49 2.34
CA THR A 33 3.43 -4.65 3.28
C THR A 33 3.96 -4.49 4.70
N GLU A 34 3.26 -3.70 5.51
CA GLU A 34 3.44 -3.63 6.96
C GLU A 34 2.18 -4.14 7.68
N CYS A 35 2.35 -4.68 8.88
CA CYS A 35 1.23 -5.18 9.69
C CYS A 35 1.38 -4.72 11.13
N ASP A 36 0.25 -4.51 11.80
CA ASP A 36 0.21 -4.23 13.25
C ASP A 36 1.04 -3.00 13.70
N THR A 37 1.29 -2.06 12.78
CA THR A 37 1.96 -0.78 13.06
C THR A 37 0.98 0.26 13.60
N ALA A 38 1.49 1.37 14.16
CA ALA A 38 0.64 2.50 14.56
C ALA A 38 -0.17 3.06 13.37
N ALA A 39 0.40 3.04 12.16
CA ALA A 39 -0.31 3.45 10.96
C ALA A 39 -1.42 2.46 10.59
N THR A 40 -1.19 1.15 10.74
CA THR A 40 -2.12 0.11 10.28
C THR A 40 -3.20 -0.27 11.30
N GLY A 41 -2.90 -0.24 12.60
CA GLY A 41 -3.71 -0.83 13.65
C GLY A 41 -3.45 -2.33 13.82
N ARG A 42 -3.85 -2.90 14.97
CA ARG A 42 -3.73 -4.35 15.23
C ARG A 42 -4.75 -5.12 14.38
N GLY A 43 -4.38 -6.33 13.96
CA GLY A 43 -5.29 -7.19 13.19
C GLY A 43 -5.40 -6.81 11.73
N ALA A 44 -4.45 -6.04 11.20
CA ALA A 44 -4.47 -5.62 9.80
C ALA A 44 -3.06 -5.51 9.19
N CYS A 45 -3.02 -5.48 7.86
CA CYS A 45 -1.84 -5.17 7.06
C CYS A 45 -2.15 -4.08 6.03
N ARG A 46 -1.21 -3.15 5.80
CA ARG A 46 -1.25 -2.15 4.73
C ARG A 46 -0.18 -2.45 3.70
N SER A 47 -0.56 -2.42 2.43
CA SER A 47 0.33 -2.66 1.30
C SER A 47 0.50 -1.40 0.46
N PHE A 48 1.73 -1.17 0.02
CA PHE A 48 2.18 -0.03 -0.75
C PHE A 48 2.84 -0.50 -2.04
N THR A 49 2.70 0.28 -3.10
CA THR A 49 3.36 0.06 -4.38
C THR A 49 4.34 1.18 -4.67
N TRP A 50 5.50 0.83 -5.23
CA TRP A 50 6.44 1.83 -5.74
C TRP A 50 5.94 2.35 -7.09
N THR A 51 5.63 3.64 -7.15
CA THR A 51 5.04 4.26 -8.35
C THR A 51 5.66 5.62 -8.62
N THR A 52 5.66 6.01 -9.89
CA THR A 52 5.83 7.41 -10.28
C THR A 52 4.55 8.16 -9.94
N VAL A 53 4.67 9.27 -9.26
CA VAL A 53 3.59 10.22 -9.00
C VAL A 53 3.89 11.53 -9.71
N PHE A 54 2.84 12.25 -10.07
CA PHE A 54 2.93 13.59 -10.65
C PHE A 54 2.34 14.60 -9.68
N ALA A 55 3.03 15.72 -9.50
CA ALA A 55 2.56 16.85 -8.71
C ALA A 55 2.42 18.07 -9.62
N ALA A 56 1.39 18.88 -9.36
CA ALA A 56 1.16 20.14 -10.06
C ALA A 56 1.30 21.28 -9.06
N THR A 57 2.21 22.21 -9.34
CA THR A 57 2.43 23.41 -8.54
C THR A 57 1.92 24.61 -9.31
N ALA A 58 0.95 25.35 -8.75
CA ALA A 58 0.40 26.53 -9.41
C ALA A 58 1.47 27.62 -9.59
N LYS A 59 1.47 28.29 -10.74
CA LYS A 59 2.39 29.40 -11.03
C LYS A 59 1.74 30.75 -10.67
N PRO A 60 2.52 31.73 -10.18
CA PRO A 60 2.07 33.12 -10.15
C PRO A 60 1.70 33.58 -11.56
N GLY A 61 0.49 34.12 -11.75
CA GLY A 61 0.00 34.55 -13.06
C GLY A 61 -0.78 33.49 -13.87
N GLY A 62 -0.97 32.29 -13.32
CA GLY A 62 -1.83 31.25 -13.90
C GLY A 62 -1.05 30.06 -14.49
N GLY A 63 -1.74 28.92 -14.61
CA GLY A 63 -1.17 27.65 -15.05
C GLY A 63 -0.40 26.90 -13.96
N TYR A 64 0.28 25.81 -14.36
CA TYR A 64 0.97 24.89 -13.45
C TYR A 64 2.38 24.54 -13.95
N THR A 65 3.27 24.21 -13.01
CA THR A 65 4.49 23.43 -13.23
C THR A 65 4.22 21.99 -12.80
N PHE A 66 4.53 21.02 -13.65
CA PHE A 66 4.41 19.61 -13.31
C PHE A 66 5.78 19.05 -12.94
N SER A 67 5.83 18.26 -11.88
CA SER A 67 7.00 17.47 -11.49
C SER A 67 6.59 16.01 -11.31
N GLN A 68 7.58 15.11 -11.40
CA GLN A 68 7.37 13.70 -11.09
C GLN A 68 8.43 13.18 -10.12
N GLU A 69 8.04 12.26 -9.27
CA GLU A 69 8.94 11.55 -8.37
C GLU A 69 8.47 10.10 -8.20
N ASN A 70 9.38 9.21 -7.82
CA ASN A 70 9.01 7.86 -7.45
C ASN A 70 8.87 7.74 -5.94
N LYS A 71 7.76 7.18 -5.45
CA LYS A 71 7.55 6.92 -4.02
C LYS A 71 6.66 5.71 -3.76
N TRP A 72 6.69 5.26 -2.50
CA TRP A 72 5.73 4.29 -1.98
C TRP A 72 4.37 4.96 -1.80
N VAL A 73 3.37 4.44 -2.51
CA VAL A 73 1.98 4.91 -2.42
C VAL A 73 1.12 3.80 -1.87
N PHE A 74 0.26 4.14 -0.91
CA PHE A 74 -0.70 3.23 -0.33
C PHE A 74 -1.61 2.64 -1.41
N ASN A 75 -1.81 1.32 -1.37
CA ASN A 75 -2.66 0.61 -2.33
C ASN A 75 -3.90 0.00 -1.65
N ASN A 76 -3.68 -0.85 -0.66
CA ASN A 76 -4.76 -1.59 -0.01
C ASN A 76 -4.50 -1.91 1.47
N VAL A 77 -5.59 -2.22 2.19
CA VAL A 77 -5.56 -2.79 3.53
C VAL A 77 -6.14 -4.21 3.49
N VAL A 78 -5.54 -5.14 4.22
CA VAL A 78 -6.16 -6.42 4.61
C VAL A 78 -6.53 -6.33 6.08
N MET A 79 -7.79 -6.51 6.43
CA MET A 79 -8.24 -6.68 7.81
C MET A 79 -8.48 -8.16 8.08
N PHE A 80 -7.98 -8.68 9.20
CA PHE A 80 -8.20 -10.06 9.57
C PHE A 80 -9.47 -10.20 10.40
N ARG A 81 -10.21 -11.30 10.19
CA ARG A 81 -11.19 -11.72 11.18
C ARG A 81 -10.46 -12.12 12.45
N ASP A 82 -11.06 -11.79 13.60
CA ASP A 82 -10.69 -12.44 14.86
C ASP A 82 -10.90 -13.96 14.75
N ARG A 83 -10.18 -14.70 15.60
CA ARG A 83 -10.19 -16.17 15.54
C ARG A 83 -11.59 -16.72 15.82
#